data_AF-A0A845FY30-F1
#
_entry.id   AF-A0A845FY30-F1
#
_cell.length_a   1.000
_cell.length_b   1.000
_cell.length_c   1.000
_cell.angle_alpha   90.00
_cell.angle_beta   90.00
_cell.angle_gamma   90.00
#
_symmetry.space_group_name_H-M   'P 1'
#
loop_
_entity.id
_entity.type
_entity.pdbx_description
1 polymer ?
#
loop_
_entity_poly.entity_id
_entity_poly.type
_entity_poly.pdbx_seq_one_letter_code
_entity_poly.pdbx_strand_id
1 'polypeptide(L)'
;MQPILSADAPVDPNSGYLSGQFSRVKLSGFGLVVKATDGSAEYVLPMGEDSNFPSAVESQTVVMKLPPGTYRISQWVTYATLTKETLTRKSLDNSPVGEPFKVAPGTVLHLGRYDLGGNKEFVFNGLKMNFKMSPLPVTKREVQNAFATSYPKLADLPFQCLFCVDTVRQSRAANSESARQ
;
A
#
# COMPACT_ATOMS: atom_id res chain seq x y z
N MET A 1 -11.58 1.59 -9.76
CA MET A 1 -10.80 1.80 -8.52
C MET A 1 -11.60 1.22 -7.37
N GLN A 2 -11.01 0.45 -6.46
CA GLN A 2 -11.76 -0.07 -5.32
C GLN A 2 -11.83 1.00 -4.22
N PRO A 3 -12.99 1.18 -3.57
CA PRO A 3 -13.12 2.15 -2.49
C PRO A 3 -12.30 1.74 -1.27
N ILE A 4 -11.75 2.72 -0.57
CA ILE A 4 -11.14 2.55 0.75
C ILE A 4 -12.21 1.99 1.68
N LEU A 5 -11.86 0.98 2.47
CA LEU A 5 -12.75 0.45 3.48
C LEU A 5 -13.11 1.56 4.48
N SER A 6 -14.39 1.70 4.82
CA SER A 6 -14.82 2.60 5.89
C SER A 6 -14.16 2.21 7.22
N ALA A 7 -13.78 3.20 8.03
CA ALA A 7 -13.19 2.99 9.36
C ALA A 7 -14.08 2.11 10.26
N ASP A 8 -15.40 2.21 10.08
CA ASP A 8 -16.41 1.47 10.86
C ASP A 8 -16.87 0.18 10.20
N ALA A 9 -16.20 -0.28 9.12
CA ALA A 9 -16.57 -1.53 8.47
C ALA A 9 -16.44 -2.71 9.44
N PRO A 10 -17.42 -3.63 9.49
CA PRO A 10 -17.32 -4.82 10.31
C PRO A 10 -16.24 -5.79 9.78
N VAL A 11 -15.79 -6.68 10.66
CA VAL A 11 -14.97 -7.82 10.25
C VAL A 11 -15.79 -8.73 9.33
N ASP A 12 -15.20 -9.13 8.22
CA ASP A 12 -15.73 -10.12 7.29
C ASP A 12 -14.86 -11.39 7.41
N PRO A 13 -15.41 -12.50 7.94
CA PRO A 13 -14.63 -13.71 8.21
C PRO A 13 -14.12 -14.39 6.92
N ASN A 14 -14.70 -14.06 5.76
CA ASN A 14 -14.33 -14.65 4.47
C ASN A 14 -13.36 -13.77 3.68
N SER A 15 -12.90 -12.66 4.25
CA SER A 15 -11.99 -11.72 3.59
C SER A 15 -10.71 -11.54 4.41
N GLY A 16 -9.63 -11.17 3.72
CA GLY A 16 -8.46 -10.58 4.36
C GLY A 16 -8.36 -9.09 4.05
N TYR A 17 -7.42 -8.42 4.71
CA TYR A 17 -7.26 -6.98 4.62
C TYR A 17 -5.84 -6.62 4.24
N LEU A 18 -5.69 -5.81 3.19
CA LEU A 18 -4.43 -5.20 2.81
C LEU A 18 -4.45 -3.74 3.24
N SER A 19 -3.41 -3.32 3.94
CA SER A 19 -3.29 -1.97 4.49
C SER A 19 -1.93 -1.35 4.20
N GLY A 20 -1.86 -0.03 4.29
CA GLY A 20 -0.60 0.71 4.18
C GLY A 20 -0.75 2.10 4.79
N GLN A 21 0.38 2.72 5.14
CA GLN A 21 0.42 4.08 5.64
C GLN A 21 1.12 4.99 4.62
N PHE A 22 0.45 6.07 4.20
CA PHE A 22 0.92 6.89 3.09
C PHE A 22 0.95 8.37 3.45
N SER A 23 2.04 9.03 3.06
CA SER A 23 2.11 10.49 2.89
C SER A 23 2.20 10.81 1.40
N ARG A 24 1.49 11.83 0.93
CA ARG A 24 1.58 12.29 -0.46
C ARG A 24 1.42 13.80 -0.61
N VAL A 25 2.11 14.35 -1.60
CA VAL A 25 2.00 15.76 -2.01
C VAL A 25 0.69 16.07 -2.75
N LYS A 26 0.24 17.32 -2.67
CA LYS A 26 -0.97 17.85 -3.33
C LYS A 26 -0.77 18.00 -4.85
N LEU A 27 -0.80 16.89 -5.60
CA LEU A 27 -0.60 16.91 -7.06
C LEU A 27 -1.62 16.06 -7.84
N SER A 28 -1.80 14.80 -7.46
CA SER A 28 -2.66 13.83 -8.17
C SER A 28 -3.17 12.77 -7.21
N GLY A 29 -4.11 11.94 -7.65
CA GLY A 29 -4.42 10.68 -6.99
C GLY A 29 -3.28 9.69 -7.22
N PHE A 30 -2.98 8.87 -6.21
CA PHE A 30 -1.93 7.85 -6.26
C PHE A 30 -2.50 6.52 -5.78
N GLY A 31 -2.06 5.42 -6.38
CA GLY A 31 -2.48 4.08 -5.96
C GLY A 31 -1.45 2.99 -6.24
N LEU A 32 -1.55 1.88 -5.52
CA LEU A 32 -0.84 0.64 -5.81
C LEU A 32 -1.77 -0.33 -6.53
N VAL A 33 -1.30 -0.93 -7.62
CA VAL A 33 -2.02 -2.00 -8.31
C VAL A 33 -1.70 -3.31 -7.62
N VAL A 34 -2.72 -3.89 -6.99
CA VAL A 34 -2.68 -5.19 -6.33
C VAL A 34 -3.26 -6.21 -7.30
N LYS A 35 -2.44 -7.13 -7.77
CA LYS A 35 -2.84 -8.12 -8.77
C LYS A 35 -2.80 -9.53 -8.19
N ALA A 36 -3.87 -10.30 -8.38
CA ALA A 36 -3.89 -11.71 -8.05
C ALA A 36 -2.87 -12.46 -8.92
N THR A 37 -2.09 -13.37 -8.34
CA THR A 37 -1.02 -14.06 -9.09
C THR A 37 -1.54 -15.03 -10.13
N ASP A 38 -2.77 -15.52 -9.97
CA ASP A 38 -3.50 -16.34 -10.92
C ASP A 38 -4.13 -15.53 -12.08
N GLY A 39 -4.03 -14.19 -12.04
CA GLY A 39 -4.61 -13.30 -13.04
C GLY A 39 -6.11 -13.07 -12.91
N SER A 40 -6.76 -13.61 -11.88
CA SER A 40 -8.22 -13.53 -11.68
C SER A 40 -8.73 -12.11 -11.42
N ALA A 41 -7.90 -11.26 -10.79
CA ALA A 41 -8.30 -9.94 -10.37
C ALA A 41 -7.16 -8.91 -10.34
N GLU A 42 -7.53 -7.65 -10.57
CA GLU A 42 -6.70 -6.46 -10.39
C GLU A 42 -7.46 -5.44 -9.55
N TYR A 43 -6.82 -4.93 -8.51
CA TYR A 43 -7.34 -3.93 -7.59
C TYR A 43 -6.40 -2.75 -7.50
N VAL A 44 -6.91 -1.59 -7.08
CA VAL A 44 -6.10 -0.38 -6.89
C VAL A 44 -6.30 0.10 -5.46
N LEU A 45 -5.24 0.03 -4.66
CA LEU A 45 -5.19 0.55 -3.30
C LEU A 45 -4.80 2.03 -3.36
N PRO A 46 -5.73 2.97 -3.14
CA PRO A 46 -5.41 4.37 -3.13
C PRO A 46 -4.49 4.69 -1.94
N MET A 47 -3.51 5.55 -2.15
CA MET A 47 -2.48 5.92 -1.17
C MET A 47 -2.91 7.15 -0.36
N GLY A 48 -3.99 6.99 0.39
CA GLY A 48 -4.65 8.06 1.15
C GLY A 48 -6.06 8.34 0.64
N GLU A 49 -6.72 9.32 1.26
CA GLU A 49 -8.11 9.69 0.99
C GLU A 49 -8.30 10.01 -0.49
N ASP A 50 -9.35 9.45 -1.07
CA ASP A 50 -9.68 9.59 -2.48
C ASP A 50 -10.74 10.68 -2.72
N SER A 51 -10.43 11.92 -2.34
CA SER A 51 -11.32 13.07 -2.52
C SER A 51 -11.37 13.55 -3.98
N ASN A 52 -12.37 14.38 -4.31
CA ASN A 52 -12.55 14.91 -5.67
C ASN A 52 -11.46 15.93 -6.07
N PHE A 53 -10.77 16.50 -5.08
CA PHE A 53 -9.75 17.52 -5.28
C PHE A 53 -8.38 17.01 -4.81
N PRO A 54 -7.27 17.39 -5.46
CA PRO A 54 -5.95 17.06 -4.94
C PRO A 54 -5.79 17.63 -3.53
N SER A 55 -5.47 16.77 -2.57
CA SER A 55 -5.08 17.13 -1.21
C SER A 55 -3.71 16.53 -0.90
N ALA A 56 -2.96 17.19 -0.01
CA ALA A 56 -1.85 16.54 0.64
C ALA A 56 -2.42 15.58 1.69
N VAL A 57 -1.74 14.45 1.87
CA VAL A 57 -2.07 13.48 2.91
C VAL A 57 -0.82 13.27 3.74
N GLU A 58 -0.98 13.24 5.05
CA GLU A 58 0.11 13.01 5.98
C GLU A 58 -0.16 11.72 6.77
N SER A 59 0.69 10.72 6.56
CA SER A 59 0.74 9.48 7.35
C SER A 59 -0.61 8.78 7.54
N GLN A 60 -1.46 8.78 6.51
CA GLN A 60 -2.79 8.19 6.59
C GLN A 60 -2.73 6.68 6.40
N THR A 61 -3.37 5.96 7.32
CA THR A 61 -3.61 4.52 7.16
C THR A 61 -4.82 4.30 6.28
N VAL A 62 -4.66 3.46 5.26
CA VAL A 62 -5.73 3.02 4.36
C VAL A 62 -5.83 1.51 4.35
N VAL A 63 -7.04 1.00 4.13
CA VAL A 63 -7.33 -0.43 4.11
C VAL A 63 -8.20 -0.77 2.90
N MET A 64 -7.89 -1.91 2.29
CA MET A 64 -8.66 -2.56 1.26
C MET A 64 -9.02 -3.96 1.72
N LYS A 65 -10.28 -4.34 1.51
CA LYS A 65 -10.76 -5.70 1.69
C LYS A 65 -10.49 -6.53 0.44
N LEU A 66 -9.91 -7.72 0.60
CA LEU A 66 -9.57 -8.64 -0.49
C LEU A 66 -10.11 -10.04 -0.21
N PRO A 67 -10.51 -10.79 -1.25
CA PRO A 67 -10.67 -12.23 -1.12
C PRO A 67 -9.36 -12.89 -0.66
N PRO A 68 -9.42 -14.03 0.04
CA PRO A 68 -8.23 -14.80 0.35
C PRO A 68 -7.55 -15.27 -0.93
N GLY A 69 -6.21 -15.18 -0.97
CA GLY A 69 -5.46 -15.49 -2.18
C GLY A 69 -4.01 -15.08 -2.11
N THR A 70 -3.31 -15.23 -3.23
CA THR A 70 -1.93 -14.76 -3.37
C THR A 70 -1.93 -13.58 -4.33
N TYR A 71 -1.30 -12.49 -3.89
CA TYR A 71 -1.30 -11.21 -4.57
C TYR A 71 0.12 -10.67 -4.70
N ARG A 72 0.32 -9.72 -5.60
CA ARG A 72 1.55 -8.93 -5.69
C ARG A 72 1.23 -7.47 -6.00
N ILE A 73 2.12 -6.57 -5.60
CA ILE A 73 2.06 -5.18 -6.05
C ILE A 73 2.79 -5.08 -7.40
N SER A 74 2.04 -4.98 -8.50
CA SER A 74 2.64 -4.98 -9.83
C SER A 74 3.09 -3.58 -10.28
N GLN A 75 2.36 -2.55 -9.89
CA GLN A 75 2.53 -1.20 -10.39
C GLN A 75 2.15 -0.17 -9.32
N TRP A 76 2.67 1.04 -9.44
CA TRP A 76 2.04 2.21 -8.84
C TRP A 76 1.52 3.12 -9.95
N VAL A 77 0.41 3.81 -9.67
CA VAL A 77 -0.35 4.57 -10.66
C VAL A 77 -0.65 5.97 -10.16
N THR A 78 -0.76 6.91 -11.10
CA THR A 78 -1.41 8.20 -10.85
C THR A 78 -2.73 8.26 -11.58
N TYR A 79 -3.68 8.99 -11.01
CA TYR A 79 -5.01 9.16 -11.59
C TYR A 79 -5.58 10.56 -11.34
N ALA A 80 -6.51 10.97 -12.20
CA ALA A 80 -7.25 12.22 -12.04
C ALA A 80 -8.24 12.09 -10.87
N THR A 81 -8.17 12.97 -9.88
CA THR A 81 -8.99 12.86 -8.65
C THR A 81 -10.49 12.97 -8.90
N LEU A 82 -10.91 13.72 -9.92
CA LEU A 82 -12.31 13.92 -10.27
C LEU A 82 -12.87 12.77 -11.14
N THR A 83 -12.21 12.43 -12.25
CA THR A 83 -12.70 11.42 -13.21
C THR A 83 -12.27 10.00 -12.86
N LYS A 84 -11.30 9.84 -11.94
CA LYS A 84 -10.63 8.58 -11.59
C LYS A 84 -9.90 7.91 -12.77
N GLU A 85 -9.69 8.64 -13.86
CA GLU A 85 -8.97 8.17 -15.03
C GLU A 85 -7.49 7.96 -14.70
N THR A 86 -6.94 6.80 -15.07
CA THR A 86 -5.52 6.49 -14.85
C THR A 86 -4.66 7.30 -15.81
N LEU A 87 -3.78 8.13 -15.27
CA LEU A 87 -2.89 9.02 -16.03
C LEU A 87 -1.56 8.34 -16.32
N THR A 88 -0.98 7.66 -15.32
CA THR A 88 0.29 6.96 -15.49
C THR A 88 0.28 5.62 -14.77
N ARG A 89 1.00 4.65 -15.33
CA ARG A 89 1.35 3.39 -14.68
C ARG A 89 2.86 3.24 -14.70
N LYS A 90 3.44 2.88 -13.56
CA LYS A 90 4.88 2.61 -13.42
C LYS A 90 5.03 1.22 -12.85
N SER A 91 5.72 0.37 -13.59
CA SER A 91 6.04 -0.99 -13.14
C SER A 91 6.90 -0.96 -11.89
N LEU A 92 6.62 -1.90 -10.98
CA LEU A 92 7.43 -2.24 -9.82
C LEU A 92 8.06 -3.64 -9.96
N ASP A 93 8.08 -4.19 -11.18
CA ASP A 93 8.78 -5.43 -11.48
C ASP A 93 10.27 -5.23 -11.14
N ASN A 94 10.82 -6.06 -10.25
CA ASN A 94 12.16 -5.95 -9.61
C ASN A 94 12.26 -5.11 -8.32
N SER A 95 11.15 -4.66 -7.74
CA SER A 95 11.13 -4.10 -6.38
C SER A 95 10.82 -5.20 -5.35
N PRO A 96 11.44 -5.20 -4.16
CA PRO A 96 11.00 -6.06 -3.05
C PRO A 96 9.51 -5.93 -2.72
N VAL A 97 8.91 -4.77 -2.99
CA VAL A 97 7.46 -4.51 -2.82
C VAL A 97 6.60 -5.32 -3.80
N GLY A 98 7.18 -5.77 -4.92
CA GLY A 98 6.51 -6.57 -5.95
C GLY A 98 6.54 -8.07 -5.70
N GLU A 99 7.20 -8.54 -4.63
CA GLU A 99 7.20 -9.95 -4.24
C GLU A 99 5.78 -10.44 -3.89
N PRO A 100 5.40 -11.67 -4.25
CA PRO A 100 4.10 -12.22 -3.90
C PRO A 100 3.89 -12.34 -2.38
N PHE A 101 2.67 -12.08 -1.94
CA PHE A 101 2.24 -12.22 -0.56
C PHE A 101 0.88 -12.89 -0.46
N LYS A 102 0.65 -13.62 0.64
CA LYS A 102 -0.61 -14.32 0.90
C LYS A 102 -1.52 -13.44 1.76
N VAL A 103 -2.77 -13.33 1.35
CA VAL A 103 -3.86 -12.73 2.13
C VAL A 103 -4.72 -13.87 2.65
N ALA A 104 -4.76 -14.05 3.97
CA ALA A 104 -5.55 -15.08 4.63
C ALA A 104 -6.87 -14.49 5.19
N PRO A 105 -7.94 -15.29 5.30
CA PRO A 105 -9.20 -14.82 5.89
C PRO A 105 -8.98 -14.37 7.34
N GLY A 106 -9.62 -13.26 7.71
CA GLY A 106 -9.53 -12.70 9.06
C GLY A 106 -8.14 -12.18 9.44
N THR A 107 -7.30 -11.81 8.49
CA THR A 107 -5.95 -11.29 8.77
C THR A 107 -5.74 -9.90 8.16
N VAL A 108 -4.87 -9.11 8.80
CA VAL A 108 -4.41 -7.82 8.30
C VAL A 108 -2.96 -7.94 7.86
N LEU A 109 -2.72 -7.67 6.59
CA LEU A 109 -1.40 -7.54 6.00
C LEU A 109 -1.12 -6.05 5.77
N HIS A 110 -0.01 -5.56 6.31
CA HIS A 110 0.39 -4.16 6.23
C HIS A 110 1.65 -4.00 5.36
N LEU A 111 1.58 -3.14 4.36
CA LEU A 111 2.65 -2.87 3.41
C LEU A 111 3.76 -1.99 3.99
N GLY A 112 3.58 -1.42 5.18
CA GLY A 112 4.50 -0.47 5.78
C GLY A 112 4.13 0.98 5.48
N ARG A 113 5.10 1.87 5.70
CA ARG A 113 4.93 3.32 5.55
C ARG A 113 5.68 3.84 4.33
N TYR A 114 5.04 4.68 3.53
CA TYR A 114 5.64 5.27 2.33
C TYR A 114 5.40 6.77 2.26
N ASP A 115 6.40 7.47 1.74
CA ASP A 115 6.28 8.87 1.34
C ASP A 115 6.28 8.99 -0.18
N LEU A 116 5.32 9.75 -0.70
CA LEU A 116 5.16 10.04 -2.12
C LEU A 116 5.48 11.51 -2.37
N GLY A 117 6.73 11.71 -2.77
CA GLY A 117 7.21 12.99 -3.26
C GLY A 117 7.02 13.12 -4.76
N GLY A 118 6.99 14.36 -5.22
CA GLY A 118 7.15 14.67 -6.63
C GLY A 118 7.69 16.07 -6.82
N ASN A 119 8.47 16.27 -7.88
CA ASN A 119 8.89 17.60 -8.32
C ASN A 119 8.29 17.92 -9.70
N LYS A 120 8.00 19.21 -9.88
CA LYS A 120 7.64 19.77 -11.18
C LYS A 120 8.91 20.29 -11.82
N GLU A 121 9.19 19.85 -13.01
CA GLU A 121 10.33 20.29 -13.81
C GLU A 121 9.80 20.95 -15.09
N PHE A 122 10.15 22.21 -15.30
CA PHE A 122 9.86 22.90 -16.55
C PHE A 122 10.88 22.46 -17.60
N VAL A 123 10.40 21.82 -18.66
CA VAL A 123 11.20 21.40 -19.81
C VAL A 123 10.84 22.27 -21.01
N PHE A 124 11.71 22.32 -22.02
CA PHE A 124 11.65 23.27 -23.15
C PHE A 124 10.32 23.27 -23.94
N ASN A 125 9.44 22.27 -23.74
CA ASN A 125 8.10 22.18 -24.34
C ASN A 125 7.02 21.65 -23.36
N GLY A 126 7.15 21.86 -22.06
CA GLY A 126 6.06 21.50 -21.14
C GLY A 126 6.44 21.34 -19.68
N LEU A 127 5.51 20.78 -18.92
CA LEU A 127 5.68 20.43 -17.51
C LEU A 127 5.93 18.94 -17.38
N LYS A 128 7.11 18.55 -16.91
CA LYS A 128 7.40 17.16 -16.53
C LYS A 128 7.16 17.00 -15.03
N MET A 129 6.37 16.00 -14.66
CA MET A 129 6.21 15.61 -13.25
C MET A 129 7.04 14.36 -13.01
N ASN A 130 8.05 14.45 -12.13
CA ASN A 130 8.73 13.25 -11.64
C ASN A 130 8.18 12.93 -10.26
N PHE A 131 7.80 11.68 -10.06
CA PHE A 131 7.24 11.17 -8.82
C PHE A 131 8.15 10.07 -8.28
N LYS A 132 8.26 10.00 -6.96
CA LYS A 132 9.06 8.99 -6.27
C LYS A 132 8.29 8.49 -5.06
N MET A 133 8.15 7.18 -4.96
CA MET A 133 7.67 6.50 -3.75
C MET A 133 8.89 6.02 -2.97
N SER A 134 9.00 6.40 -1.70
CA SER A 134 10.10 6.01 -0.83
C SER A 134 9.55 5.31 0.42
N PRO A 135 10.02 4.10 0.76
CA PRO A 135 9.67 3.49 2.03
C PRO A 135 10.26 4.30 3.19
N LEU A 136 9.51 4.41 4.29
CA LEU A 136 9.97 5.03 5.53
C LEU A 136 10.23 3.96 6.59
N PRO A 137 11.31 4.07 7.38
CA PRO A 137 11.58 3.13 8.46
C PRO A 137 10.49 3.23 9.52
N VAL A 138 9.84 2.11 9.80
CA VAL A 138 8.79 2.00 10.82
C VAL A 138 8.81 0.59 11.42
N THR A 139 8.44 0.48 12.70
CA THR A 139 8.29 -0.81 13.40
C THR A 139 6.88 -1.37 13.22
N LYS A 140 6.72 -2.69 13.34
CA LYS A 140 5.40 -3.34 13.33
C LYS A 140 4.45 -2.72 14.36
N ARG A 141 4.96 -2.43 15.56
CA ARG A 141 4.16 -1.86 16.66
C ARG A 141 3.61 -0.48 16.32
N GLU A 142 4.41 0.39 15.71
CA GLU A 142 3.98 1.74 15.34
C GLU A 142 2.85 1.71 14.31
N VAL A 143 2.99 0.92 13.24
CA VAL A 143 1.93 0.82 12.22
C VAL A 143 0.69 0.09 12.73
N GLN A 144 0.86 -0.90 13.62
CA GLN A 144 -0.27 -1.61 14.22
C GLN A 144 -1.09 -0.68 15.12
N ASN A 145 -0.42 0.17 15.91
CA ASN A 145 -1.10 1.18 16.73
C ASN A 145 -1.84 2.20 15.86
N ALA A 146 -1.19 2.72 14.81
CA ALA A 146 -1.83 3.63 13.87
C ALA A 146 -3.04 2.98 13.16
N PHE A 147 -2.92 1.69 12.79
CA PHE A 147 -4.00 0.93 12.21
C PHE A 147 -5.18 0.75 13.17
N ALA A 148 -4.93 0.33 14.41
CA ALA A 148 -5.98 0.12 15.41
C ALA A 148 -6.75 1.42 15.72
N THR A 149 -6.07 2.57 15.71
CA THR A 149 -6.71 3.88 15.85
C THR A 149 -7.60 4.22 14.65
N SER A 150 -7.16 3.92 13.43
CA SER A 150 -7.92 4.23 12.20
C SER A 150 -9.04 3.23 11.90
N TYR A 151 -8.89 1.97 12.32
CA TYR A 151 -9.79 0.85 12.03
C TYR A 151 -10.04 0.02 13.29
N PRO A 152 -10.74 0.57 14.30
CA PRO A 152 -10.87 -0.06 15.62
C PRO A 152 -11.56 -1.42 15.57
N LYS A 153 -12.51 -1.62 14.65
CA LYS A 153 -13.21 -2.91 14.48
C LYS A 153 -12.33 -4.03 13.93
N LEU A 154 -11.17 -3.70 13.37
CA LEU A 154 -10.20 -4.66 12.83
C LEU A 154 -8.98 -4.82 13.73
N ALA A 155 -8.90 -4.09 14.85
CA ALA A 155 -7.71 -4.00 15.69
C ALA A 155 -7.27 -5.34 16.30
N ASP A 156 -8.23 -6.22 16.58
CA ASP A 156 -7.99 -7.54 17.20
C ASP A 156 -7.59 -8.63 16.19
N LEU A 157 -7.62 -8.32 14.87
CA LEU A 157 -7.23 -9.29 13.86
C LEU A 157 -5.71 -9.53 13.89
N PRO A 158 -5.26 -10.77 13.60
CA PRO A 158 -3.84 -11.05 13.39
C PRO A 158 -3.21 -10.07 12.40
N PHE A 159 -2.19 -9.36 12.87
CA PHE A 159 -1.53 -8.28 12.13
C PHE A 159 -0.11 -8.68 11.72
N GLN A 160 0.19 -8.57 10.43
CA GLN A 160 1.51 -8.80 9.84
C GLN A 160 1.97 -7.55 9.10
N CYS A 161 3.24 -7.18 9.26
CA CYS A 161 3.84 -6.09 8.50
C CYS A 161 4.95 -6.62 7.59
N LEU A 162 4.81 -6.43 6.28
CA LEU A 162 5.76 -6.88 5.27
C LEU A 162 7.06 -6.06 5.29
N PHE A 163 6.93 -4.73 5.33
CA PHE A 163 8.06 -3.81 5.19
C PHE A 163 8.26 -2.96 6.45
N CYS A 164 8.34 -3.62 7.60
CA CYS A 164 8.76 -3.00 8.87
C CYS A 164 10.21 -3.38 9.21
N VAL A 165 10.93 -2.49 9.88
CA VAL A 165 12.37 -2.65 10.16
C VAL A 165 12.69 -3.89 10.99
N ASP A 166 11.80 -4.26 11.90
CA ASP A 166 11.88 -5.45 12.73
C ASP A 166 11.60 -6.74 11.95
N THR A 167 10.65 -6.72 11.01
CA THR A 167 10.39 -7.87 10.11
C THR A 167 11.55 -8.13 9.14
N VAL A 168 12.07 -7.07 8.50
CA VAL A 168 13.16 -7.19 7.50
C VAL A 168 14.47 -7.66 8.14
N ARG A 169 14.71 -7.31 9.41
CA ARG A 169 15.89 -7.81 10.15
C ARG A 169 15.77 -9.30 10.45
N GLN A 170 14.58 -9.77 10.84
CA GLN A 170 14.34 -11.18 11.15
C GLN A 170 14.47 -12.08 9.92
N SER A 171 13.96 -11.67 8.76
CA SER A 171 14.09 -12.44 7.52
C SER A 171 15.55 -12.55 7.04
N ARG A 172 16.35 -11.50 7.23
CA ARG A 172 17.79 -11.53 6.91
C ARG A 172 18.59 -12.45 7.85
N ALA A 173 18.26 -12.44 9.15
CA ALA A 173 18.90 -13.33 10.12
C ALA A 173 18.62 -14.80 9.79
N ALA A 174 17.36 -15.15 9.53
CA ALA A 174 16.95 -16.51 9.18
C ALA A 174 17.64 -17.02 7.89
N ASN A 175 17.78 -16.16 6.88
CA ASN A 175 18.48 -16.53 5.63
C ASN A 175 19.99 -16.71 5.82
N SER A 176 20.61 -16.01 6.78
CA SER A 176 22.04 -16.15 7.08
C SER A 176 22.38 -17.43 7.85
N GLU A 177 21.43 -18.02 8.56
CA GLU A 177 21.57 -19.32 9.24
C GLU A 177 21.35 -20.49 8.28
N SER A 178 20.41 -20.37 7.33
CA SER A 178 20.15 -21.40 6.31
C SER A 178 21.31 -21.57 5.31
N ALA A 179 22.08 -20.50 5.04
CA ALA A 179 23.26 -20.55 4.16
C ALA A 179 24.52 -21.15 4.82
N ARG A 180 24.43 -21.59 6.08
CA ARG A 180 25.53 -22.23 6.84
C ARG A 180 25.32 -23.72 7.08
N GLN A 181 24.28 -24.32 6.49
CA GLN A 181 24.05 -25.77 6.45
C GLN A 181 24.33 -26.29 5.03
#